data_AF-A0AB39RRY2-F1
#
_entry.id   AF-A0AB39RRY2-F1
#
_cell.length_a   1.000
_cell.length_b   1.000
_cell.length_c   1.000
_cell.angle_alpha   90.00
_cell.angle_beta   90.00
_cell.angle_gamma   90.00
#
_symmetry.space_group_name_H-M   'P 1'
#
loop_
_entity.id
_entity.type
_entity.pdbx_description
1 polymer ?
#
loop_
_entity_poly.entity_id
_entity_poly.type
_entity_poly.pdbx_seq_one_letter_code
_entity_poly.pdbx_strand_id
1 'polypeptide(L)'
;MSDAAEESPLTINVLGELEFIPSTPALTDLKSRARQVLILLVLAMTDERTAEELSRRLRPDPPLHKTTVHQYLGDLRTAGIPLRQRGTHPERYSLDPERVTVDAWQLIEGVNAGPTPDEINRLAQLWRGDPERAHPVGSWLWGRVQRARDELVRLIEGLAPTDRPRDAVLGRLAPELVGDAAPGARRAALPRVLVIDDLHAETVAHQVLASDCECRCDSITSFDEWIEFKDEVDVGVHYQAALVDLHLNNDPAVDDKLGLAIIKWLRDRTEIPVAAVSSAPGSGLALERARLRAEYRLVEIVDKGRENRYLNEIPDVVSLLLGNNDASRRVRLETWLMHAKRHWSREAFERHTPGEALTRMQKEYQAADMAVRHGELEEAAALVEEFCRTWKTDGDSFL
;
A
#
# COMPACT_ATOMS: atom_id res chain seq x y z
N MET A 1 -49.66 -13.12 -21.18
CA MET A 1 -48.22 -13.02 -21.48
C MET A 1 -47.78 -11.69 -20.93
N SER A 2 -47.05 -11.71 -19.82
CA SER A 2 -46.59 -10.52 -19.11
C SER A 2 -45.25 -10.12 -19.73
N ASP A 3 -45.16 -8.92 -20.28
CA ASP A 3 -43.89 -8.28 -20.61
C ASP A 3 -43.11 -8.10 -19.32
N ALA A 4 -42.19 -9.03 -19.03
CA ALA A 4 -41.15 -8.79 -18.05
C ALA A 4 -40.24 -7.74 -18.69
N ALA A 5 -40.47 -6.47 -18.35
CA ALA A 5 -39.48 -5.42 -18.61
C ALA A 5 -38.16 -5.92 -18.02
N GLU A 6 -37.15 -6.16 -18.86
CA GLU A 6 -35.79 -6.39 -18.40
C GLU A 6 -35.41 -5.18 -17.53
N GLU A 7 -35.43 -5.35 -16.20
CA GLU A 7 -34.90 -4.36 -15.28
C GLU A 7 -33.44 -4.14 -15.68
N SER A 8 -33.16 -3.00 -16.30
CA SER A 8 -31.80 -2.65 -16.68
C SER A 8 -30.94 -2.63 -15.41
N PRO A 9 -29.74 -3.23 -15.44
CA PRO A 9 -28.88 -3.30 -14.26
C PRO A 9 -28.54 -1.90 -13.76
N LEU A 10 -28.54 -1.72 -12.44
CA LEU A 10 -28.22 -0.45 -11.80
C LEU A 10 -26.73 -0.15 -12.01
N THR A 11 -26.41 0.97 -12.65
CA THR A 11 -25.02 1.46 -12.71
C THR A 11 -24.76 2.40 -11.54
N ILE A 12 -23.68 2.14 -10.81
CA ILE A 12 -23.20 2.96 -9.70
C ILE A 12 -21.86 3.55 -10.10
N ASN A 13 -21.80 4.86 -10.06
CA ASN A 13 -20.70 5.66 -10.57
C ASN A 13 -20.03 6.34 -9.38
N VAL A 14 -18.81 5.90 -9.00
CA VAL A 14 -18.09 6.37 -7.81
C VAL A 14 -16.74 7.03 -8.11
N LEU A 15 -16.23 6.95 -9.35
CA LEU A 15 -14.95 7.56 -9.75
C LEU A 15 -15.12 9.07 -10.03
N GLY A 16 -15.48 9.82 -9.00
CA GLY A 16 -15.94 11.20 -9.02
C GLY A 16 -17.14 11.37 -8.07
N GLU A 17 -18.02 12.33 -8.33
CA GLU A 17 -19.29 12.42 -7.58
C GLU A 17 -20.14 11.14 -7.72
N LEU A 18 -20.91 10.81 -6.68
CA LEU A 18 -21.77 9.63 -6.67
C LEU A 18 -22.94 9.82 -7.63
N GLU A 19 -23.01 8.99 -8.67
CA GLU A 19 -24.11 9.00 -9.65
C GLU A 19 -24.74 7.61 -9.79
N PHE A 20 -26.01 7.57 -10.17
CA PHE A 20 -26.77 6.34 -10.40
C PHE A 20 -27.45 6.36 -11.76
N ILE A 21 -27.47 5.22 -12.46
CA ILE A 21 -28.19 5.07 -13.72
C ILE A 21 -29.02 3.77 -13.66
N PRO A 22 -30.36 3.83 -13.72
CA PRO A 22 -31.17 5.06 -13.71
C PRO A 22 -31.10 5.79 -12.36
N SER A 23 -31.16 7.13 -12.40
CA SER A 23 -31.23 7.96 -11.19
C SER A 23 -32.67 8.05 -10.69
N THR A 24 -32.88 7.82 -9.39
CA THR A 24 -34.19 7.96 -8.73
C THR A 24 -34.07 8.81 -7.46
N PRO A 25 -35.13 9.50 -7.02
CA PRO A 25 -35.10 10.29 -5.78
C PRO A 25 -34.64 9.49 -4.56
N ALA A 26 -35.05 8.22 -4.46
CA ALA A 26 -34.66 7.35 -3.35
C ALA A 26 -33.13 7.09 -3.31
N LEU A 27 -32.48 7.03 -4.48
CA LEU A 27 -31.03 6.87 -4.60
C LEU A 27 -30.30 8.20 -4.35
N THR A 28 -30.80 9.31 -4.88
CA THR A 28 -30.18 10.63 -4.68
C THR A 28 -30.34 11.16 -3.26
N ASP A 29 -31.40 10.77 -2.54
CA ASP A 29 -31.69 11.24 -1.18
C ASP A 29 -31.09 10.33 -0.09
N LEU A 30 -30.23 9.38 -0.46
CA LEU A 30 -29.53 8.53 0.51
C LEU A 30 -28.80 9.37 1.55
N LYS A 31 -29.03 9.06 2.83
CA LYS A 31 -28.35 9.71 3.95
C LYS A 31 -26.84 9.50 3.84
N SER A 32 -26.05 10.49 4.26
CA SER A 32 -24.58 10.47 4.19
C SER A 32 -23.94 9.17 4.72
N ARG A 33 -24.42 8.64 5.86
CA ARG A 33 -23.90 7.38 6.42
C ARG A 33 -24.30 6.13 5.62
N ALA A 34 -25.50 6.09 5.03
CA ALA A 34 -25.88 5.01 4.13
C ALA A 34 -25.04 5.04 2.85
N ARG A 35 -24.74 6.24 2.31
CA ARG A 35 -23.81 6.41 1.19
C ARG A 35 -22.41 5.88 1.53
N GLN A 36 -21.87 6.17 2.71
CA GLN A 36 -20.57 5.61 3.11
C GLN A 36 -20.59 4.07 3.17
N VAL A 37 -21.67 3.46 3.70
CA VAL A 37 -21.84 1.99 3.66
C VAL A 37 -21.86 1.47 2.23
N LEU A 38 -22.55 2.16 1.31
CA LEU A 38 -22.54 1.80 -0.10
C LEU A 38 -21.13 1.85 -0.69
N ILE A 39 -20.37 2.92 -0.43
CA ILE A 39 -18.98 3.05 -0.90
C ILE A 39 -18.11 1.91 -0.34
N LEU A 40 -18.28 1.53 0.93
CA LEU A 40 -17.55 0.39 1.50
C LEU A 40 -17.88 -0.94 0.79
N LEU A 41 -19.15 -1.16 0.42
CA LEU A 41 -19.55 -2.34 -0.34
C LEU A 41 -19.03 -2.30 -1.79
N VAL A 42 -19.00 -1.11 -2.42
CA VAL A 42 -18.38 -0.91 -3.73
C VAL A 42 -16.89 -1.27 -3.66
N LEU A 43 -16.15 -0.76 -2.67
CA LEU A 43 -14.71 -1.00 -2.54
C LEU A 43 -14.37 -2.44 -2.14
N ALA A 44 -15.31 -3.16 -1.50
CA ALA A 44 -15.19 -4.59 -1.26
C ALA A 44 -15.40 -5.44 -2.53
N MET A 45 -15.82 -4.85 -3.65
CA MET A 45 -16.13 -5.57 -4.89
C MET A 45 -17.16 -6.70 -4.66
N THR A 46 -16.81 -7.93 -5.01
CA THR A 46 -17.64 -9.12 -4.80
C THR A 46 -17.46 -9.72 -3.40
N ASP A 47 -16.50 -9.24 -2.61
CA ASP A 47 -16.20 -9.77 -1.28
C ASP A 47 -17.34 -9.47 -0.31
N GLU A 48 -17.84 -10.50 0.36
CA GLU A 48 -18.92 -10.35 1.32
C GLU A 48 -18.37 -9.82 2.67
N ARG A 49 -18.97 -8.75 3.20
CA ARG A 49 -18.57 -8.10 4.45
C ARG A 49 -19.62 -8.27 5.55
N THR A 50 -19.16 -8.44 6.78
CA THR A 50 -20.07 -8.46 7.94
C THR A 50 -20.44 -7.04 8.37
N ALA A 51 -21.58 -6.87 9.04
CA ALA A 51 -21.97 -5.57 9.60
C ALA A 51 -20.94 -5.03 10.63
N GLU A 52 -20.20 -5.91 11.29
CA GLU A 52 -19.13 -5.56 12.22
C GLU A 52 -17.88 -5.02 11.49
N GLU A 53 -17.46 -5.65 10.39
CA GLU A 53 -16.40 -5.14 9.52
C GLU A 53 -16.75 -3.77 8.94
N LEU A 54 -17.98 -3.61 8.43
CA LEU A 54 -18.46 -2.33 7.91
C LEU A 54 -18.46 -1.25 8.99
N SER A 55 -18.90 -1.56 10.21
CA SER A 55 -18.86 -0.62 11.33
C SER A 55 -17.44 -0.15 11.65
N ARG A 56 -16.48 -1.09 11.75
CA ARG A 56 -15.07 -0.78 12.03
C ARG A 56 -14.47 0.13 10.96
N ARG A 57 -14.80 -0.10 9.68
CA ARG A 57 -14.26 0.67 8.54
C ARG A 57 -14.84 2.08 8.39
N LEU A 58 -16.02 2.36 8.95
CA LEU A 58 -16.62 3.70 8.91
C LEU A 58 -15.90 4.74 9.80
N ARG A 59 -14.91 4.31 10.61
CA ARG A 59 -14.14 5.11 11.60
C ARG A 59 -14.95 6.19 12.34
N PRO A 60 -16.15 5.92 12.88
CA PRO A 60 -16.69 6.80 13.91
C PRO A 60 -15.94 6.50 15.22
N ASP A 61 -15.54 7.54 15.96
CA ASP A 61 -15.09 7.37 17.34
C ASP A 61 -16.23 7.82 18.28
N PRO A 62 -16.96 6.89 18.94
CA PRO A 62 -16.78 5.43 18.95
C PRO A 62 -17.41 4.69 17.75
N PRO A 63 -17.01 3.42 17.46
CA PRO A 63 -17.57 2.62 16.39
C PRO A 63 -19.10 2.49 16.47
N LEU A 64 -19.77 2.40 15.31
CA LEU A 64 -21.23 2.30 15.29
C LEU A 64 -21.69 0.95 15.83
N HIS A 65 -22.80 0.98 16.56
CA HIS A 65 -23.46 -0.26 16.94
C HIS A 65 -23.90 -1.05 15.69
N LYS A 66 -23.74 -2.37 15.71
CA LYS A 66 -24.08 -3.27 14.58
C LYS A 66 -25.50 -3.05 14.05
N THR A 67 -26.46 -2.77 14.93
CA THR A 67 -27.86 -2.48 14.57
C THR A 67 -27.99 -1.25 13.68
N THR A 68 -27.15 -0.24 13.87
CA THR A 68 -27.13 0.97 13.06
C THR A 68 -26.65 0.68 11.64
N VAL A 69 -25.66 -0.21 11.48
CA VAL A 69 -25.20 -0.65 10.16
C VAL A 69 -26.29 -1.45 9.45
N HIS A 70 -27.00 -2.34 10.14
CA HIS A 70 -28.16 -3.04 9.56
C HIS A 70 -29.26 -2.08 9.11
N GLN A 71 -29.50 -0.98 9.85
CA GLN A 71 -30.44 0.05 9.43
C GLN A 71 -29.99 0.71 8.11
N TYR A 72 -28.72 1.06 7.98
CA TYR A 72 -28.19 1.64 6.74
C TYR A 72 -28.27 0.66 5.57
N LEU A 73 -27.96 -0.62 5.79
CA LEU A 73 -28.16 -1.67 4.77
C LEU A 73 -29.64 -1.80 4.37
N GLY A 74 -30.57 -1.64 5.32
CA GLY A 74 -32.01 -1.56 5.07
C GLY A 74 -32.41 -0.32 4.25
N ASP A 75 -31.83 0.85 4.54
CA ASP A 75 -32.04 2.08 3.78
C ASP A 75 -31.56 1.89 2.31
N LEU A 76 -30.41 1.25 2.08
CA LEU A 76 -29.90 0.94 0.74
C LEU A 76 -30.85 0.02 -0.05
N ARG A 77 -31.36 -1.04 0.58
CA ARG A 77 -32.35 -1.94 -0.05
C ARG A 77 -33.64 -1.20 -0.40
N THR A 78 -34.11 -0.37 0.52
CA THR A 78 -35.34 0.43 0.31
C THR A 78 -35.17 1.41 -0.84
N ALA A 79 -33.97 1.96 -1.01
CA ALA A 79 -33.61 2.81 -2.14
C ALA A 79 -33.46 2.06 -3.48
N GLY A 80 -33.57 0.72 -3.48
CA GLY A 80 -33.49 -0.11 -4.68
C GLY A 80 -32.08 -0.59 -5.03
N ILE A 81 -31.11 -0.50 -4.12
CA ILE A 81 -29.75 -1.02 -4.35
C ILE A 81 -29.76 -2.55 -4.18
N PRO A 82 -29.39 -3.33 -5.21
CA PRO A 82 -29.35 -4.79 -5.13
C PRO A 82 -28.24 -5.29 -4.18
N LEU A 83 -28.63 -5.77 -3.00
CA LEU A 83 -27.73 -6.34 -2.01
C LEU A 83 -27.96 -7.85 -1.87
N ARG A 84 -26.89 -8.64 -1.95
CA ARG A 84 -26.88 -10.05 -1.55
C ARG A 84 -26.67 -10.13 -0.03
N GLN A 85 -27.41 -11.02 0.62
CA GLN A 85 -27.21 -11.38 2.02
C GLN A 85 -27.08 -12.89 2.13
N ARG A 86 -25.98 -13.35 2.73
CA ARG A 86 -25.73 -14.76 2.99
C ARG A 86 -25.45 -15.01 4.46
N GLY A 87 -25.80 -16.21 4.91
CA GLY A 87 -25.68 -16.63 6.30
C GLY A 87 -26.75 -16.02 7.20
N THR A 88 -26.97 -16.66 8.35
CA THR A 88 -27.86 -16.16 9.40
C THR A 88 -27.06 -15.49 10.51
N HIS A 89 -25.89 -16.01 10.91
CA HIS A 89 -25.00 -15.38 11.89
C HIS A 89 -23.52 -15.80 11.73
N PRO A 90 -22.58 -14.86 11.48
CA PRO A 90 -22.81 -13.47 11.10
C PRO A 90 -23.39 -13.39 9.67
N GLU A 91 -24.34 -12.47 9.47
CA GLU A 91 -24.82 -12.12 8.13
C GLU A 91 -23.70 -11.42 7.36
N ARG A 92 -23.52 -11.81 6.10
CA ARG A 92 -22.54 -11.25 5.17
C ARG A 92 -23.26 -10.56 4.02
N TYR A 93 -22.73 -9.41 3.60
CA TYR A 93 -23.36 -8.49 2.66
C TYR A 93 -22.41 -8.15 1.52
N SER A 94 -22.93 -8.13 0.29
CA SER A 94 -22.23 -7.63 -0.90
C SER A 94 -23.22 -6.98 -1.87
N LEU A 95 -22.71 -6.18 -2.80
CA LEU A 95 -23.49 -5.77 -3.97
C LEU A 95 -23.75 -6.98 -4.86
N ASP A 96 -24.91 -7.05 -5.51
CA ASP A 96 -25.24 -8.13 -6.43
C ASP A 96 -24.56 -7.90 -7.81
N PRO A 97 -23.49 -8.63 -8.17
CA PRO A 97 -22.74 -8.37 -9.40
C PRO A 97 -23.53 -8.67 -10.68
N GLU A 98 -24.63 -9.43 -10.59
CA GLU A 98 -25.50 -9.71 -11.75
C GLU A 98 -26.50 -8.57 -12.02
N ARG A 99 -26.72 -7.69 -11.03
CA ARG A 99 -27.73 -6.63 -11.09
C ARG A 99 -27.14 -5.23 -10.99
N VAL A 100 -25.84 -5.13 -10.71
CA VAL A 100 -25.13 -3.86 -10.53
C VAL A 100 -23.89 -3.83 -11.41
N THR A 101 -23.68 -2.71 -12.08
CA THR A 101 -22.39 -2.39 -12.72
C THR A 101 -21.76 -1.23 -11.94
N VAL A 102 -20.46 -1.31 -11.64
CA VAL A 102 -19.75 -0.26 -10.91
C VAL A 102 -18.52 0.19 -11.70
N ASP A 103 -18.37 1.50 -11.92
CA ASP A 103 -17.26 2.05 -12.69
C ASP A 103 -15.88 1.72 -12.09
N ALA A 104 -15.75 1.71 -10.76
CA ALA A 104 -14.55 1.27 -10.05
C ALA A 104 -14.20 -0.19 -10.36
N TRP A 105 -15.19 -1.09 -10.46
CA TRP A 105 -14.96 -2.49 -10.81
C TRP A 105 -14.52 -2.61 -12.26
N GLN A 106 -15.21 -1.91 -13.17
CA GLN A 106 -14.87 -1.89 -14.58
C GLN A 106 -13.44 -1.37 -14.83
N LEU A 107 -13.00 -0.37 -14.06
CA LEU A 107 -11.63 0.14 -14.12
C LEU A 107 -10.63 -0.93 -13.69
N ILE A 108 -10.82 -1.51 -12.50
CA ILE A 108 -9.90 -2.52 -11.94
C ILE A 108 -9.80 -3.75 -12.85
N GLU A 109 -10.95 -4.32 -13.22
CA GLU A 109 -11.01 -5.51 -14.07
C GLU A 109 -10.47 -5.24 -15.48
N GLY A 110 -10.83 -4.08 -16.06
CA GLY A 110 -10.41 -3.71 -17.41
C GLY A 110 -8.90 -3.47 -17.52
N VAL A 111 -8.27 -2.88 -16.50
CA VAL A 111 -6.82 -2.69 -16.46
C VAL A 111 -6.09 -4.01 -16.26
N ASN A 112 -6.57 -4.85 -15.33
CA ASN A 112 -5.96 -6.16 -15.05
C ASN A 112 -6.05 -7.14 -16.23
N ALA A 113 -7.03 -6.96 -17.12
CA ALA A 113 -7.20 -7.80 -18.31
C ALA A 113 -6.19 -7.51 -19.43
N GLY A 114 -5.37 -6.46 -19.31
CA GLY A 114 -4.43 -6.03 -20.36
C GLY A 114 -5.16 -5.37 -21.54
N PRO A 115 -5.66 -4.13 -21.36
CA PRO A 115 -6.58 -3.51 -22.31
C PRO A 115 -5.89 -3.12 -23.62
N THR A 116 -6.64 -3.21 -24.71
CA THR A 116 -6.27 -2.63 -26.01
C THR A 116 -6.27 -1.09 -25.97
N PRO A 117 -5.64 -0.39 -26.93
CA PRO A 117 -5.65 1.08 -26.98
C PRO A 117 -7.06 1.71 -26.93
N ASP A 118 -8.04 1.12 -27.62
CA ASP A 118 -9.42 1.61 -27.61
C ASP A 118 -10.07 1.44 -26.22
N GLU A 119 -9.77 0.33 -25.54
CA GLU A 119 -10.25 0.07 -24.18
C GLU A 119 -9.60 1.01 -23.16
N ILE A 120 -8.32 1.35 -23.32
CA ILE A 120 -7.63 2.34 -22.48
C ILE A 120 -8.39 3.67 -22.47
N ASN A 121 -8.82 4.16 -23.65
CA ASN A 121 -9.60 5.40 -23.73
C ASN A 121 -10.99 5.26 -23.07
N ARG A 122 -11.66 4.12 -23.21
CA ARG A 122 -12.93 3.84 -22.51
C ARG A 122 -12.76 3.83 -20.99
N LEU A 123 -11.71 3.17 -20.49
CA LEU A 123 -11.40 3.08 -19.07
C LEU A 123 -11.04 4.46 -18.50
N ALA A 124 -10.27 5.26 -19.24
CA ALA A 124 -9.92 6.62 -18.84
C ALA A 124 -11.16 7.53 -18.65
N GLN A 125 -12.20 7.32 -19.46
CA GLN A 125 -13.46 8.08 -19.35
C GLN A 125 -14.28 7.75 -18.11
N LEU A 126 -14.05 6.60 -17.47
CA LEU A 126 -14.70 6.26 -16.18
C LEU A 126 -14.26 7.24 -15.08
N TRP A 127 -13.05 7.79 -15.17
CA TRP A 127 -12.51 8.73 -14.18
C TRP A 127 -13.06 10.15 -14.40
N ARG A 128 -14.13 10.48 -13.67
CA ARG A 128 -14.77 11.81 -13.71
C ARG A 128 -14.19 12.79 -12.70
N GLY A 129 -13.54 12.32 -11.65
CA GLY A 129 -12.88 13.14 -10.63
C GLY A 129 -12.22 12.28 -9.55
N ASP A 130 -11.53 12.93 -8.61
CA ASP A 130 -10.86 12.26 -7.49
C ASP A 130 -11.89 11.69 -6.50
N PRO A 131 -12.03 10.34 -6.41
CA PRO A 131 -13.04 9.73 -5.54
C PRO A 131 -12.71 9.89 -4.04
N GLU A 132 -11.44 10.05 -3.67
CA GLU A 132 -11.05 10.24 -2.26
C GLU A 132 -11.55 11.58 -1.72
N ARG A 133 -11.62 12.61 -2.59
CA ARG A 133 -12.19 13.91 -2.24
C ARG A 133 -13.71 13.91 -2.25
N ALA A 134 -14.33 13.17 -3.16
CA ALA A 134 -15.79 13.12 -3.30
C ALA A 134 -16.47 12.30 -2.19
N HIS A 135 -15.81 11.22 -1.71
CA HIS A 135 -16.41 10.26 -0.78
C HIS A 135 -15.69 10.24 0.57
N PRO A 136 -16.36 10.59 1.68
CA PRO A 136 -15.75 10.66 3.00
C PRO A 136 -15.60 9.26 3.64
N VAL A 137 -14.78 8.41 3.04
CA VAL A 137 -14.27 7.15 3.62
C VAL A 137 -12.74 7.22 3.68
N GLY A 138 -12.11 6.39 4.52
CA GLY A 138 -10.65 6.41 4.66
C GLY A 138 -9.94 6.22 3.31
N SER A 139 -8.93 7.06 3.02
CA SER A 139 -8.22 7.06 1.73
C SER A 139 -7.59 5.70 1.42
N TRP A 140 -7.10 5.00 2.45
CA TRP A 140 -6.52 3.66 2.36
C TRP A 140 -7.46 2.64 1.67
N LEU A 141 -8.78 2.77 1.82
CA LEU A 141 -9.77 1.87 1.19
C LEU A 141 -9.79 1.98 -0.34
N TRP A 142 -9.32 3.09 -0.90
CA TRP A 142 -9.25 3.32 -2.34
C TRP A 142 -8.02 2.69 -2.99
N GLY A 143 -7.15 2.02 -2.23
CA GLY A 143 -5.88 1.50 -2.72
C GLY A 143 -5.97 0.64 -3.99
N ARG A 144 -6.97 -0.26 -4.10
CA ARG A 144 -7.17 -1.07 -5.33
C ARG A 144 -7.51 -0.21 -6.54
N VAL A 145 -8.39 0.78 -6.37
CA VAL A 145 -8.81 1.72 -7.43
C VAL A 145 -7.63 2.60 -7.86
N GLN A 146 -6.86 3.12 -6.91
CA GLN A 146 -5.72 3.98 -7.20
C GLN A 146 -4.60 3.22 -7.91
N ARG A 147 -4.36 1.95 -7.57
CA ARG A 147 -3.44 1.08 -8.32
C ARG A 147 -3.89 0.90 -9.77
N ALA A 148 -5.17 0.63 -10.00
CA ALA A 148 -5.71 0.50 -11.35
C ALA A 148 -5.60 1.81 -12.14
N ARG A 149 -5.85 2.97 -11.49
CA ARG A 149 -5.61 4.30 -12.09
C ARG A 149 -4.15 4.45 -12.50
N ASP A 150 -3.22 4.18 -11.60
CA ASP A 150 -1.79 4.38 -11.84
C ASP A 150 -1.28 3.47 -12.97
N GLU A 151 -1.72 2.22 -13.01
CA GLU A 151 -1.41 1.29 -14.09
C GLU A 151 -2.03 1.76 -15.43
N LEU A 152 -3.27 2.25 -15.43
CA LEU A 152 -3.88 2.86 -16.61
C LEU A 152 -3.07 4.05 -17.13
N VAL A 153 -2.58 4.91 -16.23
CA VAL A 153 -1.72 6.05 -16.59
C VAL A 153 -0.40 5.57 -17.22
N ARG A 154 0.24 4.55 -16.63
CA ARG A 154 1.45 3.94 -17.20
C ARG A 154 1.21 3.38 -18.60
N LEU A 155 0.07 2.71 -18.82
CA LEU A 155 -0.32 2.22 -20.15
C LEU A 155 -0.51 3.37 -21.15
N ILE A 156 -1.16 4.47 -20.73
CA ILE A 156 -1.34 5.67 -21.56
C ILE A 156 -0.01 6.31 -21.95
N GLU A 157 0.95 6.39 -21.03
CA GLU A 157 2.29 6.94 -21.32
C GLU A 157 3.00 6.14 -22.42
N GLY A 158 2.81 4.82 -22.43
CA GLY A 158 3.33 3.91 -23.46
C GLY A 158 2.65 4.02 -24.83
N LEU A 159 1.51 4.69 -24.95
CA LEU A 159 0.81 4.88 -26.23
C LEU A 159 1.46 5.98 -27.08
N ALA A 160 1.35 5.80 -28.41
CA ALA A 160 1.67 6.85 -29.36
C ALA A 160 0.78 8.09 -29.10
N PRO A 161 1.28 9.32 -29.30
CA PRO A 161 0.51 10.53 -29.00
C PRO A 161 -0.86 10.61 -29.67
N THR A 162 -1.04 10.00 -30.84
CA THR A 162 -2.31 9.95 -31.58
C THR A 162 -3.37 9.05 -30.93
N ASP A 163 -2.94 8.08 -30.13
CA ASP A 163 -3.79 7.06 -29.53
C ASP A 163 -4.11 7.37 -28.05
N ARG A 164 -3.51 8.45 -27.52
CA ARG A 164 -3.75 8.88 -26.14
C ARG A 164 -5.17 9.42 -25.97
N PRO A 165 -5.77 9.23 -24.77
CA PRO A 165 -7.01 9.91 -24.43
C PRO A 165 -6.88 11.42 -24.60
N ARG A 166 -8.00 12.09 -24.88
CA ARG A 166 -8.04 13.56 -25.06
C ARG A 166 -7.55 14.28 -23.80
N ASP A 167 -6.91 15.43 -23.96
CA ASP A 167 -6.38 16.26 -22.86
C ASP A 167 -7.40 16.57 -21.77
N ALA A 168 -8.69 16.74 -22.10
CA ALA A 168 -9.73 16.96 -21.10
C ALA A 168 -9.98 15.74 -20.18
N VAL A 169 -9.77 14.52 -20.69
CA VAL A 169 -9.83 13.28 -19.90
C VAL A 169 -8.54 13.13 -19.09
N LEU A 170 -7.39 13.36 -19.73
CA LEU A 170 -6.09 13.33 -19.05
C LEU A 170 -6.00 14.36 -17.94
N GLY A 171 -6.52 15.58 -18.13
CA GLY A 171 -6.53 16.63 -17.11
C GLY A 171 -7.33 16.28 -15.85
N ARG A 172 -8.24 15.30 -15.91
CA ARG A 172 -8.95 14.76 -14.73
C ARG A 172 -8.28 13.51 -14.18
N LEU A 173 -7.88 12.60 -15.07
CA LEU A 173 -7.29 11.32 -14.72
C LEU A 173 -5.87 11.47 -14.20
N ALA A 174 -5.02 12.18 -14.94
CA ALA A 174 -3.59 12.40 -14.70
C ALA A 174 -3.17 13.80 -15.16
N PRO A 175 -3.48 14.86 -14.37
CA PRO A 175 -3.12 16.24 -14.69
C PRO A 175 -1.64 16.44 -15.03
N GLU A 176 -0.78 15.59 -14.48
CA GLU A 176 0.67 15.57 -14.73
C GLU A 176 1.04 15.32 -16.20
N LEU A 177 0.21 14.62 -16.97
CA LEU A 177 0.46 14.36 -18.39
C LEU A 177 0.14 15.56 -19.29
N VAL A 178 -0.59 16.54 -18.77
CA VAL A 178 -1.04 17.74 -19.51
C VAL A 178 -0.27 18.99 -19.08
N GLY A 179 0.69 18.86 -18.15
CA GLY A 179 1.60 19.93 -17.72
C GLY A 179 1.13 20.76 -16.51
N ASP A 180 -0.08 20.55 -16.01
CA ASP A 180 -0.71 21.36 -14.94
C ASP A 180 -0.82 20.61 -13.59
N ALA A 181 0.22 19.88 -13.19
CA ALA A 181 0.22 19.22 -11.87
C ALA A 181 0.62 20.21 -10.76
N ALA A 182 -0.34 20.58 -9.92
CA ALA A 182 -0.07 21.30 -8.68
C ALA A 182 0.91 20.53 -7.76
N PRO A 183 1.69 21.21 -6.91
CA PRO A 183 2.46 20.55 -5.85
C PRO A 183 1.55 19.63 -5.01
N GLY A 184 1.98 18.38 -4.78
CA GLY A 184 1.18 17.36 -4.09
C GLY A 184 0.17 16.59 -4.97
N ALA A 185 0.08 16.88 -6.27
CA ALA A 185 -0.68 16.02 -7.19
C ALA A 185 -0.04 14.63 -7.28
N ARG A 186 -0.87 13.58 -7.19
CA ARG A 186 -0.44 12.17 -7.20
C ARG A 186 0.11 11.80 -8.59
N ARG A 187 1.42 11.99 -8.83
CA ARG A 187 2.12 11.76 -10.12
C ARG A 187 2.52 10.30 -10.37
N ALA A 188 1.99 9.64 -11.41
CA ALA A 188 2.15 8.19 -11.66
C ALA A 188 3.60 7.67 -11.57
N ALA A 189 4.55 8.46 -12.08
CA ALA A 189 5.95 8.10 -12.16
C ALA A 189 6.75 8.16 -10.83
N LEU A 190 6.14 8.59 -9.72
CA LEU A 190 6.86 8.73 -8.45
C LEU A 190 7.05 7.39 -7.72
N PRO A 191 8.20 7.17 -7.05
CA PRO A 191 8.42 6.03 -6.18
C PRO A 191 7.30 5.86 -5.16
N ARG A 192 6.93 4.61 -4.89
CA ARG A 192 5.85 4.23 -3.96
C ARG A 192 6.43 3.68 -2.67
N VAL A 193 5.99 4.26 -1.57
CA VAL A 193 6.38 3.93 -0.20
C VAL A 193 5.18 3.33 0.51
N LEU A 194 5.34 2.14 1.08
CA LEU A 194 4.30 1.52 1.88
C LEU A 194 4.43 1.98 3.34
N VAL A 195 3.36 2.54 3.91
CA VAL A 195 3.31 2.98 5.31
C VAL A 195 2.36 2.07 6.07
N ILE A 196 2.88 1.25 6.99
CA ILE A 196 2.10 0.31 7.77
C ILE A 196 2.09 0.78 9.23
N ASP A 197 1.03 1.45 9.65
CA ASP A 197 0.87 2.02 11.00
C ASP A 197 -0.63 2.11 11.32
N ASP A 198 -1.03 1.71 12.54
CA ASP A 198 -2.43 1.61 12.92
C ASP A 198 -3.07 2.96 13.29
N LEU A 199 -2.29 3.88 13.84
CA LEU A 199 -2.74 5.14 14.42
C LEU A 199 -2.39 6.36 13.57
N HIS A 200 -1.20 6.38 12.99
CA HIS A 200 -0.60 7.55 12.35
C HIS A 200 -0.32 7.37 10.86
N ALA A 201 -0.74 6.26 10.24
CA ALA A 201 -0.51 5.98 8.82
C ALA A 201 -0.84 7.15 7.90
N GLU A 202 -2.02 7.76 8.06
CA GLU A 202 -2.48 8.90 7.25
C GLU A 202 -1.68 10.17 7.56
N THR A 203 -1.37 10.44 8.82
CA THR A 203 -0.56 11.59 9.25
C THR A 203 0.85 11.50 8.68
N VAL A 204 1.45 10.31 8.74
CA VAL A 204 2.76 10.02 8.17
C VAL A 204 2.74 10.22 6.66
N ALA A 205 1.77 9.62 5.96
CA ALA A 205 1.62 9.80 4.51
C ALA A 205 1.47 11.28 4.14
N HIS A 206 0.66 12.03 4.89
CA HIS A 206 0.49 13.47 4.67
C HIS A 206 1.78 14.25 4.87
N GLN A 207 2.58 13.93 5.89
CA GLN A 207 3.85 14.62 6.11
C GLN A 207 4.90 14.34 5.03
N VAL A 208 4.95 13.10 4.55
CA VAL A 208 5.82 12.75 3.42
C VAL A 208 5.38 13.53 2.17
N LEU A 209 4.09 13.54 1.87
CA LEU A 209 3.53 14.28 0.72
C LEU A 209 3.66 15.82 0.85
N ALA A 210 3.70 16.34 2.08
CA ALA A 210 3.89 17.76 2.36
C ALA A 210 5.37 18.20 2.34
N SER A 211 6.30 17.23 2.30
CA SER A 211 7.72 17.48 2.18
C SER A 211 8.16 17.53 0.71
N ASP A 212 9.40 17.95 0.46
CA ASP A 212 10.01 17.89 -0.89
C ASP A 212 10.35 16.45 -1.32
N CYS A 213 9.91 15.43 -0.58
CA CYS A 213 10.10 14.04 -0.95
C CYS A 213 9.19 13.69 -2.13
N GLU A 214 9.78 13.60 -3.33
CA GLU A 214 9.09 13.21 -4.56
C GLU A 214 8.72 11.72 -4.54
N CYS A 215 7.73 11.35 -3.74
CA CYS A 215 7.23 9.98 -3.64
C CYS A 215 5.71 9.94 -3.35
N ARG A 216 5.14 8.75 -3.37
CA ARG A 216 3.75 8.46 -3.02
C ARG A 216 3.71 7.51 -1.84
N CYS A 217 2.70 7.67 -0.99
CA CYS A 217 2.47 6.77 0.13
C CYS A 217 1.16 6.02 -0.05
N ASP A 218 1.20 4.70 0.13
CA ASP A 218 -0.01 3.92 0.39
C ASP A 218 0.02 3.47 1.85
N SER A 219 -1.10 3.60 2.54
CA SER A 219 -1.21 3.31 3.96
C SER A 219 -1.94 1.99 4.20
N ILE A 220 -1.41 1.18 5.11
CA ILE A 220 -2.07 -0.01 5.68
C ILE A 220 -2.22 0.23 7.17
N THR A 221 -3.43 0.07 7.69
CA THR A 221 -3.80 0.51 9.04
C THR A 221 -4.06 -0.63 10.02
N SER A 222 -3.88 -1.88 9.58
CA SER A 222 -4.02 -3.05 10.43
C SER A 222 -3.27 -4.26 9.88
N PHE A 223 -3.00 -5.23 10.74
CA PHE A 223 -2.40 -6.50 10.32
C PHE A 223 -3.32 -7.31 9.40
N ASP A 224 -4.64 -7.32 9.64
CA ASP A 224 -5.61 -8.02 8.78
C ASP A 224 -5.59 -7.45 7.35
N GLU A 225 -5.53 -6.12 7.22
CA GLU A 225 -5.41 -5.43 5.94
C GLU A 225 -4.09 -5.78 5.24
N TRP A 226 -2.98 -5.90 5.98
CA TRP A 226 -1.72 -6.40 5.44
C TRP A 226 -1.85 -7.82 4.87
N ILE A 227 -2.57 -8.71 5.54
CA ILE A 227 -2.77 -10.09 5.07
C ILE A 227 -3.54 -10.11 3.74
N GLU A 228 -4.65 -9.37 3.62
CA GLU A 228 -5.39 -9.22 2.35
C GLU A 228 -4.47 -8.62 1.27
N PHE A 229 -3.77 -7.54 1.60
CA PHE A 229 -2.95 -6.78 0.66
C PHE A 229 -1.78 -7.56 0.05
N LYS A 230 -1.00 -8.27 0.88
CA LYS A 230 0.21 -8.98 0.41
C LYS A 230 -0.10 -10.15 -0.54
N ASP A 231 -1.34 -10.65 -0.52
CA ASP A 231 -1.79 -11.76 -1.38
C ASP A 231 -2.35 -11.24 -2.72
N GLU A 232 -2.73 -9.96 -2.78
CA GLU A 232 -3.27 -9.30 -3.97
C GLU A 232 -2.22 -8.55 -4.79
N VAL A 233 -1.12 -8.13 -4.15
CA VAL A 233 -0.13 -7.24 -4.75
C VAL A 233 1.25 -7.84 -4.62
N ASP A 234 1.99 -7.88 -5.73
CA ASP A 234 3.42 -8.15 -5.68
C ASP A 234 4.15 -6.93 -5.07
N VAL A 235 4.33 -6.98 -3.76
CA VAL A 235 4.93 -5.88 -3.00
C VAL A 235 6.34 -5.54 -3.50
N GLY A 236 7.12 -6.55 -3.92
CA GLY A 236 8.49 -6.36 -4.39
C GLY A 236 8.58 -5.62 -5.72
N VAL A 237 7.56 -5.78 -6.58
CA VAL A 237 7.48 -5.08 -7.88
C VAL A 237 6.90 -3.68 -7.74
N HIS A 238 5.87 -3.51 -6.89
CA HIS A 238 5.08 -2.29 -6.86
C HIS A 238 5.58 -1.20 -5.90
N TYR A 239 6.45 -1.53 -4.94
CA TYR A 239 6.92 -0.60 -3.92
C TYR A 239 8.44 -0.50 -3.91
N GLN A 240 8.96 0.68 -3.58
CA GLN A 240 10.39 0.96 -3.51
C GLN A 240 10.90 1.06 -2.06
N ALA A 241 10.00 1.16 -1.09
CA ALA A 241 10.34 1.24 0.33
C ALA A 241 9.14 0.90 1.21
N ALA A 242 9.40 0.51 2.46
CA ALA A 242 8.37 0.39 3.48
C ALA A 242 8.78 1.00 4.83
N LEU A 243 7.81 1.65 5.48
CA LEU A 243 7.88 2.10 6.86
C LEU A 243 6.86 1.29 7.66
N VAL A 244 7.31 0.56 8.68
CA VAL A 244 6.47 -0.39 9.42
C VAL A 244 6.52 -0.11 10.91
N ASP A 245 5.38 0.22 11.50
CA ASP A 245 5.23 0.23 12.95
C ASP A 245 5.32 -1.19 13.52
N LEU A 246 6.13 -1.38 14.56
CA LEU A 246 6.27 -2.67 15.23
C LEU A 246 5.01 -3.09 15.97
N HIS A 247 4.20 -2.13 16.43
CA HIS A 247 3.06 -2.35 17.33
C HIS A 247 1.73 -2.01 16.64
N LEU A 248 1.22 -2.93 15.81
CA LEU A 248 0.03 -2.70 14.97
C LEU A 248 -1.32 -3.00 15.67
N ASN A 249 -1.44 -2.72 16.97
CA ASN A 249 -2.62 -3.09 17.76
C ASN A 249 -3.26 -1.91 18.50
N ASN A 250 -4.60 -1.86 18.39
CA ASN A 250 -5.48 -1.01 19.21
C ASN A 250 -5.65 -1.51 20.67
N ASP A 251 -5.12 -2.69 21.02
CA ASP A 251 -5.22 -3.27 22.38
C ASP A 251 -3.85 -3.30 23.07
N PRO A 252 -3.59 -2.39 24.04
CA PRO A 252 -2.34 -2.32 24.79
C PRO A 252 -2.06 -3.54 25.67
N ALA A 253 -3.04 -4.42 25.90
CA ALA A 253 -2.90 -5.58 26.77
C ALA A 253 -2.22 -6.78 26.08
N VAL A 254 -2.06 -6.73 24.76
CA VAL A 254 -1.42 -7.79 23.97
C VAL A 254 -0.09 -7.24 23.43
N ASP A 255 1.04 -7.69 24.01
CA ASP A 255 2.39 -7.40 23.50
C ASP A 255 2.63 -8.16 22.19
N ASP A 256 1.99 -7.68 21.14
CA ASP A 256 1.96 -8.33 19.84
C ASP A 256 2.81 -7.54 18.86
N LYS A 257 4.01 -8.06 18.61
CA LYS A 257 4.98 -7.55 17.63
C LYS A 257 4.54 -7.94 16.21
N LEU A 258 3.29 -7.69 15.84
CA LEU A 258 2.75 -8.05 14.53
C LEU A 258 3.50 -7.34 13.39
N GLY A 259 3.96 -6.10 13.60
CA GLY A 259 4.82 -5.41 12.65
C GLY A 259 6.14 -6.13 12.38
N LEU A 260 6.66 -6.88 13.37
CA LEU A 260 7.85 -7.71 13.17
C LEU A 260 7.60 -8.88 12.21
N ALA A 261 6.39 -9.44 12.20
CA ALA A 261 6.02 -10.49 11.25
C ALA A 261 5.98 -9.94 9.80
N ILE A 262 5.48 -8.72 9.62
CA ILE A 262 5.50 -8.00 8.34
C ILE A 262 6.94 -7.77 7.89
N ILE A 263 7.79 -7.24 8.77
CA ILE A 263 9.21 -6.99 8.46
C ILE A 263 9.94 -8.27 8.06
N LYS A 264 9.72 -9.37 8.79
CA LYS A 264 10.28 -10.68 8.42
C LYS A 264 9.83 -11.10 7.02
N TRP A 265 8.53 -10.96 6.73
CA TRP A 265 8.00 -11.29 5.41
C TRP A 265 8.62 -10.43 4.30
N LEU A 266 8.71 -9.12 4.48
CA LEU A 266 9.33 -8.19 3.52
C LEU A 266 10.80 -8.55 3.28
N ARG A 267 11.53 -8.85 4.36
CA ARG A 267 12.92 -9.31 4.29
C ARG A 267 13.08 -10.57 3.45
N ASP A 268 12.22 -11.56 3.70
CA ASP A 268 12.35 -12.91 3.11
C ASP A 268 11.75 -13.02 1.70
N ARG A 269 10.89 -12.07 1.29
CA ARG A 269 10.11 -12.15 0.03
C ARG A 269 10.33 -11.01 -0.95
N THR A 270 11.01 -9.94 -0.53
CA THR A 270 11.20 -8.75 -1.37
C THR A 270 12.62 -8.20 -1.20
N GLU A 271 13.01 -7.27 -2.07
CA GLU A 271 14.26 -6.51 -1.94
C GLU A 271 14.04 -5.07 -1.45
N ILE A 272 12.81 -4.72 -1.10
CA ILE A 272 12.52 -3.34 -0.71
C ILE A 272 13.23 -3.01 0.61
N PRO A 273 13.86 -1.83 0.72
CA PRO A 273 14.40 -1.33 1.97
C PRO A 273 13.26 -1.03 2.96
N VAL A 274 13.47 -1.39 4.23
CA VAL A 274 12.48 -1.26 5.30
C VAL A 274 13.04 -0.44 6.45
N ALA A 275 12.25 0.47 7.01
CA ALA A 275 12.49 1.07 8.31
C ALA A 275 11.39 0.67 9.29
N ALA A 276 11.77 0.47 10.55
CA ALA A 276 10.82 0.18 11.63
C ALA A 276 10.51 1.46 12.41
N VAL A 277 9.27 1.64 12.82
CA VAL A 277 8.86 2.66 13.78
C VAL A 277 8.49 1.96 15.09
N SER A 278 8.96 2.44 16.24
CA SER A 278 8.70 1.78 17.52
C SER A 278 8.60 2.75 18.68
N SER A 279 7.65 2.50 19.60
CA SER A 279 7.48 3.19 20.88
C SER A 279 8.32 2.62 22.01
N ALA A 280 8.87 1.41 21.82
CA ALA A 280 9.77 0.74 22.74
C ALA A 280 11.10 0.48 22.01
N PRO A 281 12.00 1.47 21.92
CA PRO A 281 13.35 1.18 21.49
C PRO A 281 13.88 0.10 22.45
N GLY A 282 14.38 -1.01 21.92
CA GLY A 282 15.20 -1.94 22.70
C GLY A 282 16.14 -1.09 23.56
N SER A 283 16.01 -1.23 24.87
CA SER A 283 16.48 -0.25 25.85
C SER A 283 17.92 0.20 25.61
N GLY A 284 18.12 1.43 25.13
CA GLY A 284 19.28 2.27 25.44
C GLY A 284 20.67 1.89 24.91
N LEU A 285 20.87 0.85 24.11
CA LEU A 285 22.20 0.51 23.59
C LEU A 285 22.23 0.52 22.06
N ALA A 286 23.05 1.40 21.47
CA ALA A 286 23.33 1.45 20.03
C ALA A 286 23.66 0.06 19.44
N LEU A 287 24.28 -0.80 20.26
CA LEU A 287 24.57 -2.19 19.93
C LEU A 287 23.30 -3.04 19.69
N GLU A 288 22.25 -2.85 20.48
CA GLU A 288 20.98 -3.58 20.31
C GLU A 288 20.23 -3.13 19.06
N ARG A 289 20.18 -1.82 18.81
CA ARG A 289 19.64 -1.27 17.55
C ARG A 289 20.40 -1.81 16.33
N ALA A 290 21.73 -1.79 16.37
CA ALA A 290 22.56 -2.34 15.29
C ALA A 290 22.32 -3.84 15.07
N ARG A 291 22.11 -4.63 16.14
CA ARG A 291 21.76 -6.05 16.05
C ARG A 291 20.40 -6.25 15.39
N LEU A 292 19.37 -5.50 15.79
CA LEU A 292 18.03 -5.57 15.20
C LEU A 292 18.05 -5.17 13.72
N ARG A 293 18.75 -4.08 13.38
CA ARG A 293 18.93 -3.65 11.98
C ARG A 293 19.54 -4.75 11.13
N ALA A 294 20.60 -5.39 11.59
CA ALA A 294 21.22 -6.52 10.89
C ALA A 294 20.30 -7.76 10.84
N GLU A 295 19.54 -8.06 11.90
CA GLU A 295 18.67 -9.25 11.95
C GLU A 295 17.49 -9.17 10.99
N TYR A 296 16.92 -7.96 10.87
CA TYR A 296 15.69 -7.70 10.13
C TYR A 296 15.90 -6.93 8.82
N ARG A 297 17.15 -6.69 8.42
CA ARG A 297 17.53 -5.90 7.23
C ARG A 297 16.88 -4.51 7.24
N LEU A 298 16.94 -3.83 8.39
CA LEU A 298 16.34 -2.51 8.57
C LEU A 298 17.35 -1.40 8.30
N VAL A 299 16.98 -0.47 7.42
CA VAL A 299 17.74 0.74 7.09
C VAL A 299 17.79 1.67 8.29
N GLU A 300 16.68 1.83 9.00
CA GLU A 300 16.60 2.62 10.23
C GLU A 300 15.53 2.08 11.18
N ILE A 301 15.68 2.39 12.46
CA ILE A 301 14.64 2.25 13.47
C ILE A 301 14.33 3.66 13.96
N VAL A 302 13.11 4.12 13.76
CA VAL A 302 12.61 5.42 14.20
C VAL A 302 11.94 5.27 15.56
N ASP A 303 12.30 6.13 16.51
CA ASP A 303 11.77 6.10 17.87
C ASP A 303 10.56 7.03 17.97
N LYS A 304 9.36 6.50 18.27
CA LYS A 304 8.13 7.32 18.40
C LYS A 304 8.25 8.36 19.53
N GLY A 305 9.07 8.10 20.54
CA GLY A 305 9.18 8.94 21.73
C GLY A 305 7.82 9.18 22.40
N ARG A 306 7.75 10.20 23.27
CA ARG A 306 6.49 10.58 23.97
C ARG A 306 5.73 11.74 23.34
N GLU A 307 6.36 12.49 22.44
CA GLU A 307 5.83 13.77 21.92
C GLU A 307 5.56 13.74 20.40
N ASN A 308 5.51 12.55 19.78
CA ASN A 308 5.35 12.38 18.33
C ASN A 308 6.37 13.16 17.48
N ARG A 309 7.51 13.60 18.06
CA ARG A 309 8.55 14.37 17.34
C ARG A 309 9.15 13.60 16.17
N TYR A 310 9.11 12.27 16.23
CA TYR A 310 9.56 11.35 15.19
C TYR A 310 8.91 11.61 13.83
N LEU A 311 7.70 12.16 13.83
CA LEU A 311 6.99 12.58 12.63
C LEU A 311 7.82 13.55 11.77
N ASN A 312 8.62 14.43 12.39
CA ASN A 312 9.51 15.33 11.68
C ASN A 312 10.73 14.62 11.03
N GLU A 313 11.08 13.42 11.51
CA GLU A 313 12.19 12.62 10.99
C GLU A 313 11.76 11.73 9.82
N ILE A 314 10.44 11.52 9.63
CA ILE A 314 9.92 10.61 8.62
C ILE A 314 10.35 11.00 7.19
N PRO A 315 10.29 12.26 6.73
CA PRO A 315 10.74 12.61 5.39
C PRO A 315 12.20 12.24 5.12
N ASP A 316 13.09 12.43 6.11
CA ASP A 316 14.50 12.06 6.01
C ASP A 316 14.67 10.54 5.94
N VAL A 317 13.92 9.79 6.75
CA VAL A 317 13.90 8.32 6.73
C VAL A 317 13.39 7.80 5.39
N VAL A 318 12.35 8.40 4.82
CA VAL A 318 11.86 8.03 3.49
C VAL A 318 12.92 8.31 2.42
N SER A 319 13.62 9.44 2.49
CA SER A 319 14.73 9.76 1.59
C SER A 319 15.90 8.76 1.73
N LEU A 320 16.19 8.30 2.95
CA LEU A 320 17.15 7.23 3.22
C LEU A 320 16.73 5.90 2.58
N LEU A 321 15.46 5.52 2.72
CA LEU A 321 14.91 4.30 2.14
C LEU A 321 14.93 4.34 0.61
N LEU A 322 14.50 5.45 0.00
CA LEU A 322 14.47 5.59 -1.45
C LEU A 322 15.86 5.66 -2.08
N GLY A 323 16.89 6.07 -1.31
CA GLY A 323 18.25 6.14 -1.83
C GLY A 323 18.48 7.34 -2.76
N ASN A 324 17.80 8.46 -2.51
CA ASN A 324 17.80 9.63 -3.40
C ASN A 324 19.16 10.33 -3.54
N ASN A 325 20.14 9.99 -2.71
CA ASN A 325 21.50 10.53 -2.75
C ASN A 325 22.52 9.44 -2.38
N ASP A 326 23.81 9.72 -2.66
CA ASP A 326 24.90 8.76 -2.44
C ASP A 326 25.01 8.29 -0.98
N ALA A 327 24.76 9.17 -0.01
CA ALA A 327 24.80 8.79 1.41
C ALA A 327 23.69 7.78 1.73
N SER A 328 22.46 8.04 1.29
CA SER A 328 21.33 7.13 1.44
C SER A 328 21.60 5.77 0.76
N ARG A 329 22.16 5.78 -0.46
CA ARG A 329 22.53 4.56 -1.18
C ARG A 329 23.57 3.75 -0.39
N ARG A 330 24.57 4.39 0.21
CA ARG A 330 25.57 3.71 1.05
C ARG A 330 24.94 3.07 2.29
N VAL A 331 24.01 3.75 2.97
CA VAL A 331 23.32 3.19 4.15
C VAL A 331 22.52 1.94 3.77
N ARG A 332 21.88 1.93 2.59
CA ARG A 332 21.19 0.73 2.06
C ARG A 332 22.19 -0.40 1.84
N LEU A 333 23.29 -0.16 1.15
CA LEU A 333 24.34 -1.16 0.92
C LEU A 333 24.91 -1.72 2.23
N GLU A 334 25.19 -0.86 3.21
CA GLU A 334 25.64 -1.27 4.55
C GLU A 334 24.62 -2.19 5.23
N THR A 335 23.33 -1.86 5.12
CA THR A 335 22.25 -2.66 5.72
C THR A 335 22.19 -4.08 5.12
N TRP A 336 22.29 -4.20 3.80
CA TRP A 336 22.36 -5.48 3.10
C TRP A 336 23.58 -6.31 3.51
N LEU A 337 24.75 -5.67 3.53
CA LEU A 337 26.01 -6.31 3.90
C LEU A 337 26.01 -6.80 5.36
N MET A 338 25.51 -5.97 6.29
CA MET A 338 25.36 -6.33 7.70
C MET A 338 24.41 -7.50 7.90
N HIS A 339 23.29 -7.50 7.17
CA HIS A 339 22.32 -8.60 7.21
C HIS A 339 22.92 -9.91 6.72
N ALA A 340 23.55 -9.90 5.54
CA ALA A 340 24.17 -11.08 4.95
C ALA A 340 25.25 -11.70 5.84
N LYS A 341 26.14 -10.87 6.40
CA LYS A 341 27.15 -11.34 7.36
C LYS A 341 26.51 -11.98 8.58
N ARG A 342 25.48 -11.36 9.16
CA ARG A 342 24.81 -11.90 10.36
C ARG A 342 24.11 -13.22 10.06
N HIS A 343 23.39 -13.30 8.93
CA HIS A 343 22.70 -14.51 8.50
C HIS A 343 23.68 -15.67 8.37
N TRP A 344 24.73 -15.48 7.57
CA TRP A 344 25.76 -16.50 7.36
C TRP A 344 26.48 -16.89 8.65
N SER A 345 26.84 -15.92 9.51
CA SER A 345 27.54 -16.23 10.77
C SER A 345 26.72 -17.12 11.69
N ARG A 346 25.38 -16.96 11.70
CA ARG A 346 24.46 -17.80 12.47
C ARG A 346 24.42 -19.23 11.91
N GLU A 347 24.24 -19.38 10.60
CA GLU A 347 24.26 -20.69 9.95
C GLU A 347 25.61 -21.40 10.11
N ALA A 348 26.72 -20.66 9.97
CA ALA A 348 28.05 -21.22 10.06
C ALA A 348 28.37 -21.76 11.45
N PHE A 349 27.87 -21.06 12.48
CA PHE A 349 27.93 -21.50 13.89
C PHE A 349 27.14 -22.79 14.10
N GLU A 350 25.91 -22.86 13.59
CA GLU A 350 25.06 -24.05 13.69
C GLU A 350 25.67 -25.27 12.97
N ARG A 351 26.27 -25.05 11.80
CA ARG A 351 26.85 -26.11 10.95
C ARG A 351 28.31 -26.48 11.28
N HIS A 352 28.92 -25.86 12.29
CA HIS A 352 30.33 -26.09 12.66
C HIS A 352 31.29 -25.91 11.46
N THR A 353 31.10 -24.83 10.71
CA THR A 353 31.76 -24.60 9.42
C THR A 353 33.30 -24.50 9.56
N PRO A 354 34.10 -25.05 8.62
CA PRO A 354 35.56 -24.97 8.67
C PRO A 354 36.10 -23.53 8.70
N GLY A 355 37.23 -23.34 9.39
CA GLY A 355 37.84 -22.01 9.60
C GLY A 355 38.28 -21.29 8.32
N GLU A 356 38.58 -22.01 7.24
CA GLU A 356 38.95 -21.44 5.94
C GLU A 356 37.78 -20.66 5.31
N ALA A 357 36.57 -21.21 5.35
CA ALA A 357 35.38 -20.55 4.82
C ALA A 357 35.04 -19.28 5.63
N LEU A 358 35.19 -19.34 6.95
CA LEU A 358 35.01 -18.19 7.84
C LEU A 358 36.04 -17.07 7.57
N THR A 359 37.30 -17.44 7.34
CA THR A 359 38.36 -16.51 6.97
C THR A 359 38.08 -15.85 5.61
N ARG A 360 37.62 -16.64 4.62
CA ARG A 360 37.26 -16.13 3.30
C ARG A 360 36.09 -15.13 3.39
N MET A 361 35.00 -15.50 4.07
CA MET A 361 33.83 -14.63 4.28
C MET A 361 34.25 -13.32 4.95
N GLN A 362 35.07 -13.36 6.00
CA GLN A 362 35.53 -12.16 6.69
C GLN A 362 36.34 -11.22 5.78
N LYS A 363 37.20 -11.76 4.91
CA LYS A 363 37.97 -10.95 3.94
C LYS A 363 37.07 -10.29 2.91
N GLU A 364 36.12 -11.04 2.34
CA GLU A 364 35.17 -10.51 1.35
C GLU A 364 34.25 -9.45 1.96
N TYR A 365 33.77 -9.67 3.19
CA TYR A 365 33.01 -8.68 3.95
C TYR A 365 33.83 -7.39 4.19
N GLN A 366 35.09 -7.52 4.62
CA GLN A 366 35.94 -6.36 4.88
C GLN A 366 36.20 -5.55 3.61
N ALA A 367 36.40 -6.21 2.47
CA ALA A 367 36.55 -5.55 1.19
C ALA A 367 35.29 -4.76 0.81
N ALA A 368 34.11 -5.39 0.91
CA ALA A 368 32.84 -4.74 0.62
C ALA A 368 32.54 -3.58 1.59
N ASP A 369 32.76 -3.75 2.89
CA ASP A 369 32.57 -2.70 3.91
C ASP A 369 33.47 -1.48 3.67
N MET A 370 34.74 -1.71 3.30
CA MET A 370 35.66 -0.64 2.94
C MET A 370 35.20 0.12 1.69
N ALA A 371 34.71 -0.58 0.66
CA ALA A 371 34.16 0.05 -0.54
C ALA A 371 32.89 0.86 -0.23
N VAL A 372 31.99 0.33 0.61
CA VAL A 372 30.77 1.06 1.05
C VAL A 372 31.13 2.34 1.81
N ARG A 373 32.17 2.33 2.64
CA ARG A 373 32.58 3.50 3.44
C ARG A 373 33.37 4.54 2.66
N HIS A 374 34.23 4.11 1.73
CA HIS A 374 35.27 4.96 1.16
C HIS A 374 35.46 4.83 -0.36
N GLY A 375 34.95 3.77 -0.99
CA GLY A 375 35.10 3.52 -2.42
C GLY A 375 34.02 4.20 -3.27
N GLU A 376 34.12 4.03 -4.58
CA GLU A 376 33.10 4.47 -5.53
C GLU A 376 31.81 3.66 -5.36
N LEU A 377 30.66 4.31 -5.57
CA LEU A 377 29.36 3.73 -5.19
C LEU A 377 28.98 2.51 -6.03
N GLU A 378 29.30 2.52 -7.32
CA GLU A 378 29.04 1.40 -8.23
C GLU A 378 29.93 0.19 -7.92
N GLU A 379 31.20 0.43 -7.53
CA GLU A 379 32.10 -0.63 -7.07
C GLU A 379 31.62 -1.23 -5.75
N ALA A 380 31.20 -0.37 -4.81
CA ALA A 380 30.62 -0.82 -3.55
C ALA A 380 29.35 -1.66 -3.78
N ALA A 381 28.47 -1.25 -4.69
CA ALA A 381 27.27 -2.00 -5.04
C ALA A 381 27.61 -3.39 -5.59
N ALA A 382 28.52 -3.48 -6.56
CA ALA A 382 28.95 -4.75 -7.15
C ALA A 382 29.59 -5.70 -6.11
N LEU A 383 30.39 -5.18 -5.18
CA LEU A 383 31.00 -5.97 -4.12
C LEU A 383 29.98 -6.48 -3.09
N VAL A 384 29.00 -5.66 -2.73
CA VAL A 384 27.92 -6.06 -1.82
C VAL A 384 27.04 -7.12 -2.48
N GLU A 385 26.68 -6.93 -3.76
CA GLU A 385 25.94 -7.92 -4.54
C GLU A 385 26.67 -9.27 -4.60
N GLU A 386 27.95 -9.26 -4.97
CA GLU A 386 28.78 -10.47 -5.02
C GLU A 386 28.85 -11.18 -3.67
N PHE A 387 29.01 -10.41 -2.59
CA PHE A 387 29.02 -10.93 -1.23
C PHE A 387 27.69 -11.58 -0.86
N CYS A 388 26.57 -10.88 -1.06
CA CYS A 388 25.22 -11.38 -0.76
C CYS A 388 24.90 -12.65 -1.55
N ARG A 389 25.28 -12.70 -2.83
CA ARG A 389 25.11 -13.86 -3.70
C ARG A 389 25.96 -15.05 -3.26
N THR A 390 27.23 -14.82 -2.95
CA THR A 390 28.18 -15.88 -2.55
C THR A 390 27.80 -16.50 -1.21
N TRP A 391 27.36 -15.68 -0.25
CA TRP A 391 27.10 -16.11 1.12
C TRP A 391 25.61 -16.30 1.44
N LYS A 392 24.78 -16.39 0.39
CA LYS A 392 23.32 -16.59 0.35
C LYS A 392 22.57 -16.06 1.58
N THR A 393 22.03 -14.87 1.42
CA THR A 393 20.76 -14.49 2.07
C THR A 393 19.62 -15.03 1.23
N ASP A 394 18.67 -15.75 1.81
CA ASP A 394 17.48 -16.18 1.08
C ASP A 394 16.79 -14.98 0.40
N GLY A 395 16.44 -15.13 -0.88
CA GLY A 395 15.84 -14.10 -1.73
C GLY A 395 16.56 -13.95 -3.07
N ASP A 396 16.43 -14.93 -3.96
CA ASP A 396 17.03 -14.92 -5.30
C ASP A 396 16.28 -13.93 -6.22
N SER A 397 16.84 -12.74 -6.47
CA SER A 397 17.24 -12.27 -7.83
C SER A 397 17.67 -10.79 -7.80
N PHE A 398 18.97 -10.53 -7.69
CA PHE A 398 19.57 -9.23 -8.03
C PHE A 398 19.38 -8.97 -9.54
N LEU A 399 18.49 -8.03 -9.90
CA LEU A 399 18.50 -7.27 -11.16
C LEU A 399 17.71 -5.97 -11.01
#